data_AF-A0A7S2IQW2-F1
#
_entry.id   AF-A0A7S2IQW2-F1
#
_cell.length_a   1.000
_cell.length_b   1.000
_cell.length_c   1.000
_cell.angle_alpha   90.00
_cell.angle_beta   90.00
_cell.angle_gamma   90.00
#
_symmetry.space_group_name_H-M   'P 1'
#
loop_
_entity.id
_entity.type
_entity.pdbx_description
1 polymer ?
#
loop_
_entity_poly.entity_id
_entity_poly.type
_entity_poly.pdbx_seq_one_letter_code
_entity_poly.pdbx_strand_id
1 'polypeptide(L)'
;PEGKRKAAKEREPLELFVQSLVCERLYMEEDEDRVLKLARKLNWQTGPGPGWLKKYLLDLNMHASYENLYLIASLMSGLAKYRDMFVIEVIDSLLENIQSTIERNDFREMPLRVRQAKLLGELYNYRLVDSSVIFDALYQFIGFSGPTAYRSGHPLTAHRILER
;
A
#
# COMPACT_ATOMS: atom_id res chain seq x y z
N PRO A 1 25.23 -22.21 -20.04
CA PRO A 1 24.89 -20.78 -19.88
C PRO A 1 24.78 -20.44 -18.38
N GLU A 2 25.92 -20.08 -17.80
CA GLU A 2 26.06 -19.79 -16.37
C GLU A 2 25.34 -18.48 -16.02
N GLY A 3 24.33 -18.57 -15.16
CA GLY A 3 23.60 -17.42 -14.66
C GLY A 3 24.53 -16.57 -13.79
N LYS A 4 24.89 -15.38 -14.27
CA LYS A 4 25.55 -14.35 -13.46
C LYS A 4 24.69 -14.09 -12.22
N ARG A 5 25.11 -14.59 -11.06
CA ARG A 5 24.58 -14.20 -9.75
C ARG A 5 24.78 -12.68 -9.65
N LYS A 6 23.69 -11.92 -9.66
CA LYS A 6 23.73 -10.49 -9.38
C LYS A 6 24.35 -10.32 -8.00
N ALA A 7 25.46 -9.60 -7.90
CA ALA A 7 26.06 -9.23 -6.62
C ALA A 7 24.98 -8.57 -5.77
N ALA A 8 24.77 -9.08 -4.55
CA ALA A 8 23.83 -8.49 -3.60
C ALA A 8 24.32 -7.07 -3.33
N LYS A 9 23.52 -6.08 -3.73
CA LYS A 9 23.80 -4.67 -3.41
C LYS A 9 23.85 -4.59 -1.89
N GLU A 10 24.99 -4.18 -1.34
CA GLU A 10 25.15 -3.99 0.11
C GLU A 10 24.09 -2.96 0.54
N ARG A 11 23.09 -3.42 1.29
CA ARG A 11 21.98 -2.57 1.72
C ARG A 11 22.52 -1.60 2.76
N GLU A 12 22.18 -0.33 2.64
CA GLU A 12 22.59 0.65 3.63
C GLU A 12 22.07 0.23 5.02
N PRO A 13 22.84 0.44 6.11
CA PRO A 13 22.41 0.07 7.46
C PRO A 13 21.04 0.64 7.84
N LEU A 14 20.70 1.83 7.31
CA LEU A 14 19.41 2.46 7.51
C LEU A 14 18.27 1.73 6.77
N GLU A 15 18.50 1.22 5.55
CA GLU A 15 17.51 0.41 4.83
C GLU A 15 17.22 -0.88 5.61
N LEU A 16 18.26 -1.55 6.11
CA LEU A 16 18.12 -2.77 6.95
C LEU A 16 17.36 -2.49 8.25
N PHE A 17 17.62 -1.34 8.89
CA PHE A 17 16.88 -0.94 10.08
C PHE A 17 15.39 -0.71 9.79
N VAL A 18 15.05 -0.04 8.69
CA VAL A 18 13.65 0.17 8.32
C VAL A 18 13.00 -1.15 7.92
N GLN A 19 13.72 -2.03 7.24
CA GLN A 19 13.24 -3.36 6.92
C GLN A 19 12.89 -4.16 8.17
N SER A 20 13.79 -4.24 9.16
CA SER A 20 13.50 -4.97 10.41
C SER A 20 12.38 -4.30 11.22
N LEU A 21 12.30 -2.97 11.18
CA LEU A 21 11.22 -2.22 11.81
C LEU A 21 9.84 -2.61 11.28
N VAL A 22 9.69 -2.81 9.97
CA VAL A 22 8.41 -3.21 9.36
C VAL A 22 8.24 -4.73 9.37
N CYS A 23 9.23 -5.49 8.93
CA CYS A 23 9.09 -6.93 8.73
C CYS A 23 9.06 -7.72 10.03
N GLU A 24 9.93 -7.38 10.99
CA GLU A 24 10.03 -8.11 12.26
C GLU A 24 9.13 -7.45 13.30
N ARG A 25 9.33 -6.17 13.59
CA ARG A 25 8.62 -5.54 14.71
C ARG A 25 7.14 -5.29 14.44
N LEU A 26 6.78 -4.84 13.23
CA LEU A 26 5.37 -4.61 12.92
C LEU A 26 4.66 -5.95 12.67
N TYR A 27 5.13 -6.79 11.74
CA TYR A 27 4.36 -8.00 11.38
C TYR A 27 4.54 -9.20 12.31
N MET A 28 5.72 -9.41 12.91
CA MET A 28 5.98 -10.61 13.73
C MET A 28 5.74 -10.35 15.22
N GLU A 29 6.13 -9.18 15.72
CA GLU A 29 5.96 -8.82 17.14
C GLU A 29 4.67 -8.04 17.42
N GLU A 30 3.99 -7.54 16.38
CA GLU A 30 2.75 -6.74 16.49
C GLU A 30 2.90 -5.51 17.41
N ASP A 31 4.11 -4.97 17.54
CA ASP A 31 4.46 -3.89 18.47
C ASP A 31 4.33 -2.50 17.81
N GLU A 32 3.09 -2.13 17.50
CA GLU A 32 2.79 -0.89 16.77
C GLU A 32 3.31 0.36 17.50
N ASP A 33 3.15 0.44 18.81
CA ASP A 33 3.55 1.61 19.61
C ASP A 33 5.05 1.90 19.51
N ARG A 34 5.88 0.86 19.56
CA ARG A 34 7.32 1.02 19.39
C ARG A 34 7.67 1.35 17.95
N VAL A 35 7.02 0.71 16.98
CA VAL A 35 7.23 1.01 15.55
C VAL A 35 6.90 2.47 15.26
N LEU A 36 5.78 2.99 15.75
CA LEU A 36 5.37 4.38 15.60
C LEU A 36 6.38 5.35 16.25
N LYS A 37 6.84 5.06 17.47
CA LYS A 37 7.85 5.87 18.16
C LYS A 37 9.17 5.94 17.38
N LEU A 38 9.60 4.82 16.79
CA LEU A 38 10.83 4.76 16.01
C LEU A 38 10.68 5.39 14.62
N ALA A 39 9.56 5.14 13.93
CA ALA A 39 9.26 5.75 12.64
C ALA A 39 9.24 7.28 12.73
N ARG A 40 8.67 7.84 13.81
CA ARG A 40 8.69 9.30 14.05
C ARG A 40 10.08 9.90 14.20
N LYS A 41 11.06 9.12 14.67
CA LYS A 41 12.46 9.55 14.86
C LYS A 41 13.29 9.50 13.57
N LEU A 42 12.75 8.98 12.47
CA LEU A 42 13.42 9.03 11.18
C LEU A 42 13.70 10.48 10.75
N ASN A 43 14.77 10.70 10.00
CA ASN A 43 15.03 12.00 9.41
C ASN A 43 14.09 12.24 8.22
N TRP A 44 13.03 13.00 8.46
CA TRP A 44 11.97 13.29 7.48
C TRP A 44 12.31 14.39 6.46
N GLN A 45 13.36 15.18 6.68
CA GLN A 45 13.68 16.32 5.81
C GLN A 45 14.69 15.96 4.72
N THR A 46 15.73 15.23 5.07
CA THR A 46 16.90 14.99 4.20
C THR A 46 17.33 13.53 4.12
N GLY A 47 16.71 12.63 4.90
CA GLY A 47 17.10 11.22 4.94
C GLY A 47 16.36 10.36 3.92
N PRO A 48 16.94 9.22 3.48
CA PRO A 48 16.25 8.23 2.63
C PRO A 48 15.26 7.35 3.43
N GLY A 49 15.24 7.47 4.76
CA GLY A 49 14.42 6.66 5.67
C GLY A 49 12.93 6.64 5.33
N PRO A 50 12.25 7.78 5.10
CA PRO A 50 10.85 7.80 4.70
C PRO A 50 10.59 7.06 3.38
N GLY A 51 11.49 7.19 2.40
CA GLY A 51 11.38 6.48 1.12
C GLY A 51 11.45 4.96 1.31
N TRP A 52 12.37 4.48 2.16
CA TRP A 52 12.43 3.07 2.52
C TRP A 52 11.21 2.61 3.31
N LEU A 53 10.70 3.44 4.23
CA LEU A 53 9.51 3.12 4.98
C LEU A 53 8.32 2.94 4.04
N LYS A 54 8.10 3.89 3.11
CA LYS A 54 7.06 3.78 2.08
C LYS A 54 7.21 2.49 1.27
N LYS A 55 8.42 2.19 0.78
CA LYS A 55 8.71 0.98 0.02
C LYS A 55 8.31 -0.29 0.78
N TYR A 56 8.70 -0.40 2.06
CA TYR A 56 8.40 -1.60 2.86
C TYR A 56 6.95 -1.69 3.32
N LEU A 57 6.26 -0.57 3.54
CA LEU A 57 4.81 -0.56 3.80
C LEU A 57 3.99 -1.02 2.58
N LEU A 58 4.46 -0.71 1.37
CA LEU A 58 3.79 -1.09 0.11
C LEU A 58 4.27 -2.44 -0.46
N ASP A 59 5.33 -3.04 0.07
CA ASP A 59 5.81 -4.38 -0.32
C ASP A 59 4.97 -5.48 0.35
N LEU A 60 3.72 -5.60 -0.11
CA LEU A 60 2.73 -6.52 0.45
C LEU A 60 3.00 -8.00 0.11
N ASN A 61 3.95 -8.29 -0.79
CA ASN A 61 4.24 -9.65 -1.26
C ASN A 61 5.25 -10.39 -0.37
N MET A 62 6.20 -9.68 0.25
CA MET A 62 7.34 -10.32 0.90
C MET A 62 7.10 -10.71 2.36
N HIS A 63 6.42 -9.87 3.15
CA HIS A 63 6.47 -10.00 4.61
C HIS A 63 5.14 -9.79 5.35
N ALA A 64 4.12 -9.27 4.67
CA ALA A 64 2.82 -9.06 5.30
C ALA A 64 2.05 -10.38 5.40
N SER A 65 1.60 -10.79 6.59
CA SER A 65 0.48 -11.74 6.67
C SER A 65 -0.78 -11.05 6.17
N TYR A 66 -1.65 -11.76 5.46
CA TYR A 66 -2.92 -11.21 4.97
C TYR A 66 -3.79 -10.68 6.13
N GLU A 67 -3.72 -11.37 7.27
CA GLU A 67 -4.44 -11.00 8.49
C GLU A 67 -3.86 -9.74 9.12
N ASN A 68 -2.54 -9.54 9.05
CA ASN A 68 -1.83 -8.46 9.74
C ASN A 68 -1.77 -7.15 8.93
N LEU A 69 -2.51 -7.05 7.81
CA LEU A 69 -2.56 -5.82 7.01
C LEU A 69 -3.18 -4.63 7.75
N TYR A 70 -4.01 -4.89 8.78
CA TYR A 70 -4.57 -3.83 9.62
C TYR A 70 -3.47 -3.06 10.38
N LEU A 71 -2.33 -3.70 10.70
CA LEU A 71 -1.22 -3.06 11.41
C LEU A 71 -0.60 -1.92 10.60
N ILE A 72 -0.58 -2.05 9.26
CA ILE A 72 -0.13 -0.98 8.37
C ILE A 72 -1.07 0.22 8.50
N ALA A 73 -2.38 -0.01 8.40
CA ALA A 73 -3.38 1.04 8.48
C ALA A 73 -3.38 1.71 9.86
N SER A 74 -3.23 0.94 10.93
CA SER A 74 -3.10 1.44 12.29
C SER A 74 -1.87 2.34 12.45
N LEU A 75 -0.69 1.86 12.01
CA LEU A 75 0.55 2.64 12.02
C LEU A 75 0.42 3.95 11.22
N MET A 76 -0.19 3.88 10.03
CA MET A 76 -0.44 5.05 9.19
C MET A 76 -1.38 6.04 9.89
N SER A 77 -2.41 5.57 10.62
CA SER A 77 -3.30 6.43 11.40
C SER A 77 -2.58 7.13 12.56
N GLY A 78 -1.62 6.44 13.18
CA GLY A 78 -0.73 7.01 14.19
C GLY A 78 0.22 8.06 13.60
N LEU A 79 0.78 7.78 12.42
CA LEU A 79 1.69 8.69 11.72
C LEU A 79 1.00 9.92 11.14
N ALA A 80 -0.25 9.81 10.69
CA ALA A 80 -1.01 10.92 10.10
C ALA A 80 -1.10 12.14 11.03
N LYS A 81 -1.09 11.93 12.36
CA LYS A 81 -1.09 13.00 13.37
C LYS A 81 0.18 13.86 13.37
N TYR A 82 1.28 13.36 12.81
CA TYR A 82 2.59 14.01 12.84
C TYR A 82 3.16 14.27 11.43
N ARG A 83 2.78 13.44 10.46
CA ARG A 83 3.33 13.35 9.09
C ARG A 83 2.21 13.00 8.11
N ASP A 84 1.18 13.82 8.06
CA ASP A 84 0.03 13.71 7.15
C ASP A 84 0.43 13.58 5.67
N MET A 85 1.32 14.45 5.20
CA MET A 85 1.79 14.45 3.80
C MET A 85 2.40 13.12 3.38
N PHE A 86 3.18 12.49 4.27
CA PHE A 86 3.75 11.17 4.00
C PHE A 86 2.67 10.09 3.87
N VAL A 87 1.66 10.13 4.74
CA VAL A 87 0.55 9.17 4.70
C VAL A 87 -0.24 9.33 3.41
N ILE A 88 -0.52 10.56 2.98
CA ILE A 88 -1.16 10.86 1.70
C ILE A 88 -0.34 10.27 0.55
N GLU A 89 0.97 10.52 0.50
CA GLU A 89 1.85 9.96 -0.54
C GLU A 89 1.85 8.43 -0.58
N VAL A 90 1.75 7.75 0.58
CA VAL A 90 1.68 6.29 0.64
C VAL A 90 0.32 5.79 0.10
N ILE A 91 -0.78 6.46 0.44
CA ILE A 91 -2.13 6.13 -0.06
C ILE A 91 -2.19 6.33 -1.57
N ASP A 92 -1.70 7.46 -2.08
CA ASP A 92 -1.64 7.73 -3.53
C ASP A 92 -0.81 6.67 -4.26
N SER A 93 0.35 6.30 -3.70
CA SER A 93 1.19 5.24 -4.26
C SER A 93 0.48 3.86 -4.24
N LEU A 94 -0.35 3.57 -3.23
CA LEU A 94 -1.15 2.34 -3.18
C LEU A 94 -2.23 2.33 -4.27
N LEU A 95 -2.95 3.44 -4.46
CA LEU A 95 -3.98 3.57 -5.50
C LEU A 95 -3.35 3.45 -6.90
N GLU A 96 -2.20 4.08 -7.12
CA GLU A 96 -1.44 3.95 -8.37
C GLU A 96 -0.99 2.50 -8.61
N ASN A 97 -0.55 1.79 -7.57
CA ASN A 97 -0.19 0.38 -7.65
C ASN A 97 -1.41 -0.51 -7.96
N ILE A 98 -2.58 -0.21 -7.41
CA ILE A 98 -3.83 -0.91 -7.73
C ILE A 98 -4.16 -0.71 -9.20
N GLN A 99 -4.17 0.53 -9.69
CA GLN A 99 -4.42 0.83 -11.09
C GLN A 99 -3.41 0.11 -12.00
N SER A 100 -2.11 0.20 -11.67
CA SER A 100 -1.03 -0.45 -12.41
C SER A 100 -1.19 -1.97 -12.50
N THR A 101 -1.60 -2.63 -11.41
CA THR A 101 -1.80 -4.09 -11.41
C THR A 101 -3.02 -4.48 -12.23
N ILE A 102 -4.10 -3.69 -12.20
CA ILE A 102 -5.29 -3.90 -13.06
C ILE A 102 -4.91 -3.76 -14.54
N GLU A 103 -4.19 -2.70 -14.91
CA GLU A 103 -3.77 -2.42 -16.28
C GLU A 103 -2.88 -3.52 -16.87
N ARG A 104 -1.91 -4.04 -16.10
CA ARG A 104 -1.05 -5.16 -16.52
C ARG A 104 -1.84 -6.44 -16.75
N ASN A 105 -2.95 -6.59 -16.03
CA ASN A 105 -3.83 -7.74 -16.06
C ASN A 105 -3.14 -9.13 -15.93
N ASP A 106 -2.01 -9.22 -15.22
CA ASP A 106 -1.30 -10.50 -15.02
C ASP A 106 -1.92 -11.34 -13.90
N PHE A 107 -2.34 -12.58 -14.21
CA PHE A 107 -2.89 -13.52 -13.23
C PHE A 107 -1.92 -13.82 -12.07
N ARG A 108 -0.60 -13.75 -12.31
CA ARG A 108 0.41 -13.97 -11.27
C ARG A 108 0.38 -12.90 -10.17
N GLU A 109 -0.17 -11.73 -10.47
CA GLU A 109 -0.34 -10.63 -9.53
C GLU A 109 -1.71 -10.66 -8.82
N MET A 110 -2.56 -11.66 -9.09
CA MET A 110 -3.89 -11.77 -8.45
C MET A 110 -3.81 -11.78 -6.91
N PRO A 111 -2.87 -12.51 -6.25
CA PRO A 111 -2.75 -12.46 -4.80
C PRO A 111 -2.36 -11.08 -4.27
N LEU A 112 -1.55 -10.34 -5.03
CA LEU A 112 -1.16 -8.96 -4.69
C LEU A 112 -2.38 -8.03 -4.77
N ARG A 113 -3.22 -8.14 -5.81
CA ARG A 113 -4.44 -7.34 -5.93
C ARG A 113 -5.38 -7.55 -4.74
N VAL A 114 -5.56 -8.80 -4.31
CA VAL A 114 -6.37 -9.13 -3.13
C VAL A 114 -5.80 -8.48 -1.87
N ARG A 115 -4.46 -8.50 -1.69
CA ARG A 115 -3.79 -7.83 -0.57
C ARG A 115 -3.92 -6.32 -0.62
N GLN A 116 -3.77 -5.71 -1.79
CA GLN A 116 -3.94 -4.26 -1.98
C GLN A 116 -5.38 -3.82 -1.70
N ALA A 117 -6.37 -4.58 -2.20
CA ALA A 117 -7.79 -4.32 -1.93
C ALA A 117 -8.11 -4.46 -0.43
N LYS A 118 -7.54 -5.48 0.24
CA LYS A 118 -7.67 -5.66 1.69
C LYS A 118 -7.06 -4.47 2.45
N LEU A 119 -5.85 -4.05 2.11
CA LEU A 119 -5.21 -2.90 2.73
C LEU A 119 -6.04 -1.63 2.53
N LEU A 120 -6.57 -1.39 1.33
CA LEU A 120 -7.44 -0.25 1.06
C LEU A 120 -8.70 -0.26 1.95
N GLY A 121 -9.29 -1.44 2.17
CA GLY A 121 -10.39 -1.61 3.13
C GLY A 121 -9.99 -1.31 4.58
N GLU A 122 -8.79 -1.71 5.00
CA GLU A 122 -8.28 -1.36 6.33
C GLU A 122 -8.04 0.15 6.46
N LEU A 123 -7.51 0.81 5.44
CA LEU A 123 -7.34 2.27 5.46
C LEU A 123 -8.69 3.00 5.67
N TYR A 124 -9.78 2.47 5.11
CA TYR A 124 -11.12 2.98 5.37
C TYR A 124 -11.56 2.76 6.82
N ASN A 125 -11.35 1.56 7.36
CA ASN A 125 -11.67 1.25 8.76
C ASN A 125 -10.96 2.19 9.75
N TYR A 126 -9.71 2.54 9.45
CA TYR A 126 -8.91 3.48 10.24
C TYR A 126 -9.13 4.96 9.89
N ARG A 127 -10.15 5.28 9.07
CA ARG A 127 -10.54 6.65 8.67
C ARG A 127 -9.43 7.44 7.98
N LEU A 128 -8.57 6.74 7.24
CA LEU A 128 -7.52 7.36 6.42
C LEU A 128 -7.99 7.66 4.99
N VAL A 129 -9.05 6.98 4.53
CA VAL A 129 -9.68 7.22 3.22
C VAL A 129 -11.20 7.29 3.38
N ASP A 130 -11.83 8.09 2.54
CA ASP A 130 -13.28 8.24 2.50
C ASP A 130 -13.96 7.15 1.66
N SER A 131 -15.27 6.99 1.86
CA SER A 131 -16.07 6.02 1.10
C SER A 131 -16.01 6.25 -0.41
N SER A 132 -15.83 7.48 -0.88
CA SER A 132 -15.69 7.80 -2.32
C SER A 132 -14.52 7.06 -2.95
N VAL A 133 -13.35 7.08 -2.29
CA VAL A 133 -12.14 6.39 -2.75
C VAL A 133 -12.36 4.88 -2.83
N ILE A 134 -13.08 4.31 -1.85
CA ILE A 134 -13.42 2.88 -1.84
C ILE A 134 -14.32 2.53 -3.02
N PHE A 135 -15.38 3.33 -3.27
CA PHE A 135 -16.27 3.07 -4.40
C PHE A 135 -15.54 3.20 -5.73
N ASP A 136 -14.70 4.22 -5.90
CA ASP A 136 -13.91 4.39 -7.13
C ASP A 136 -13.00 3.18 -7.38
N ALA A 137 -12.30 2.67 -6.36
CA ALA A 137 -11.48 1.47 -6.49
C ALA A 137 -12.32 0.22 -6.83
N LEU A 138 -13.50 0.04 -6.22
CA LEU A 138 -14.42 -1.05 -6.55
C LEU A 138 -14.91 -0.97 -7.99
N TYR A 139 -15.22 0.23 -8.49
CA TYR A 139 -15.58 0.45 -9.90
C TYR A 139 -14.42 0.10 -10.83
N GLN A 140 -13.18 0.41 -10.46
CA GLN A 140 -12.01 0.01 -11.25
C GLN A 140 -11.84 -1.51 -11.30
N PHE A 141 -12.03 -2.21 -10.17
CA PHE A 141 -11.94 -3.68 -10.13
C PHE A 141 -13.00 -4.37 -11.00
N ILE A 142 -14.25 -3.88 -10.97
CA ILE A 142 -15.37 -4.48 -11.72
C ILE A 142 -15.32 -4.06 -13.21
N GLY A 143 -15.08 -2.77 -13.46
CA GLY A 143 -15.20 -2.14 -14.77
C GLY A 143 -14.21 -2.64 -15.81
N PHE A 144 -13.11 -3.27 -15.39
CA PHE A 144 -12.09 -3.82 -16.30
C PHE A 144 -12.59 -5.04 -17.12
N SER A 145 -13.72 -5.65 -16.74
CA SER A 145 -14.27 -6.84 -17.42
C SER A 145 -15.40 -6.56 -18.43
N GLY A 146 -15.81 -5.30 -18.62
CA GLY A 146 -16.95 -4.93 -19.47
C GLY A 146 -16.61 -3.96 -20.62
N PRO A 147 -17.49 -3.83 -21.64
CA PRO A 147 -17.32 -2.90 -22.78
C PRO A 147 -17.28 -1.41 -22.39
N THR A 148 -17.40 -1.09 -21.10
CA THR A 148 -17.34 0.26 -20.52
C THR A 148 -16.01 0.60 -19.85
N ALA A 149 -14.99 -0.27 -19.97
CA ALA A 149 -13.68 -0.13 -19.33
C ALA A 149 -12.97 1.24 -19.54
N TYR A 150 -13.34 2.00 -20.57
CA TYR A 150 -12.77 3.32 -20.87
C TYR A 150 -13.40 4.48 -20.04
N ARG A 151 -14.42 4.24 -19.21
CA ARG A 151 -15.23 5.31 -18.59
C ARG A 151 -15.26 5.32 -17.05
N SER A 152 -14.46 4.47 -16.38
CA SER A 152 -14.50 4.23 -14.93
C SER A 152 -13.97 5.39 -14.06
N GLY A 153 -13.51 6.50 -14.63
CA GLY A 153 -13.04 7.68 -13.87
C GLY A 153 -14.08 8.79 -13.65
N HIS A 154 -15.33 8.63 -14.10
CA HIS A 154 -16.33 9.71 -14.01
C HIS A 154 -17.55 9.32 -13.16
N PRO A 155 -17.79 9.97 -12.00
CA PRO A 155 -18.83 9.61 -11.03
C PRO A 155 -20.27 9.69 -11.60
N LEU A 156 -20.52 10.50 -12.64
CA LEU A 156 -21.82 10.55 -13.33
C LEU A 156 -22.18 9.27 -14.14
N THR A 157 -21.27 8.31 -14.29
CA THR A 157 -21.51 7.12 -15.12
C THR A 157 -22.04 5.93 -14.31
N ALA A 158 -21.88 5.95 -12.98
CA ALA A 158 -22.33 4.91 -12.07
C ALA A 158 -23.85 4.70 -12.09
N HIS A 159 -24.63 5.79 -12.19
CA HIS A 159 -26.10 5.72 -12.23
C HIS A 159 -26.62 4.87 -13.40
N ARG A 160 -25.91 4.91 -14.54
CA ARG A 160 -26.33 4.18 -15.76
C ARG A 160 -26.09 2.67 -15.69
N ILE A 161 -25.35 2.19 -14.69
CA ILE A 161 -25.08 0.76 -14.49
C ILE A 161 -26.24 0.09 -13.74
N LEU A 162 -26.97 0.82 -12.89
CA LEU A 162 -28.07 0.30 -12.08
C LEU A 162 -29.43 0.33 -12.80
N GLU A 163 -29.51 0.94 -13.98
CA GLU A 163 -30.75 1.09 -14.77
C GLU A 163 -30.90 0.07 -15.90
N ARG A 164 -30.12 -1.03 -15.88
CA ARG A 164 -30.19 -2.09 -16.89
C ARG A 164 -30.43 -3.46 -16.28
#